data_AF-A0AA43PE32-F1
#
_entry.id   AF-A0AA43PE32-F1
#
_cell.length_a   1.000
_cell.length_b   1.000
_cell.length_c   1.000
_cell.angle_alpha   90.00
_cell.angle_beta   90.00
_cell.angle_gamma   90.00
#
_symmetry.space_group_name_H-M   'P 1'
#
loop_
_entity.id
_entity.type
_entity.pdbx_description
1 polymer ?
#
loop_
_entity_poly.entity_id
_entity_poly.type
_entity_poly.pdbx_seq_one_letter_code
_entity_poly.pdbx_strand_id
1 'polypeptide(L)'
;MAKKVHYGKVFQMIRKRRKLSLKDFEQIVPPRSLSRYERGETVFPIAKLEALLGSIDLNIIDFYHVAHQEKIYARYGKIFSKIRKQNGFSRESFIHLSISEAQLKLFESGIIMFEFDKLYAMLMEMDTSLEDYCSLLDKGSESPIESLLKQVDLAYYSADTTKLNSLYEALNECSEYFFLALCLKGMLEKVSEQERLEIKKYLITREYWTNQELFVFQYGAKFLSADHLKLVCERVLSSKTIFKEKNTSQRRLVLAGLEITLLRLSENNLIEAAYFLEFAREFVQETDELAKIACLFVESLFKYKQTGKSQYKITMKSICKASYMYDGLMKNWYQKNYENYVK
;
A
#
# COMPACT_ATOMS: atom_id res chain seq x y z
N MET A 1 27.42 18.91 -10.05
CA MET A 1 28.39 18.98 -8.92
C MET A 1 27.63 19.29 -7.65
N ALA A 2 27.56 18.36 -6.69
CA ALA A 2 26.88 18.59 -5.41
C ALA A 2 27.61 19.67 -4.60
N LYS A 3 26.89 20.67 -4.07
CA LYS A 3 27.46 21.68 -3.17
C LYS A 3 28.01 20.97 -1.94
N LYS A 4 29.30 21.15 -1.65
CA LYS A 4 29.94 20.57 -0.45
C LYS A 4 29.34 21.21 0.81
N VAL A 5 28.52 20.44 1.52
CA VAL A 5 27.84 20.89 2.75
C VAL A 5 28.84 21.06 3.89
N HIS A 6 28.68 22.15 4.62
CA HIS A 6 29.57 22.52 5.72
C HIS A 6 28.92 22.26 7.08
N TYR A 7 29.04 21.04 7.59
CA TYR A 7 28.39 20.59 8.83
C TYR A 7 28.71 21.47 10.05
N GLY A 8 29.93 21.99 10.14
CA GLY A 8 30.32 22.90 11.22
C GLY A 8 29.50 24.20 11.22
N LYS A 9 29.28 24.80 10.05
CA LYS A 9 28.44 26.00 9.91
C LYS A 9 26.98 25.72 10.25
N VAL A 10 26.49 24.53 9.92
CA VAL A 10 25.12 24.09 10.24
C VAL A 10 24.95 23.93 11.75
N PHE A 11 25.88 23.25 12.41
CA PHE A 11 25.91 23.13 13.87
C PHE A 11 25.95 24.50 14.54
N GLN A 12 26.80 25.41 14.07
CA GLN A 12 26.89 26.77 14.58
C GLN A 12 25.55 27.51 14.50
N MET A 13 24.84 27.39 13.37
CA MET A 13 23.54 28.00 13.18
C MET A 13 22.53 27.47 14.21
N ILE A 14 22.45 26.15 14.40
CA ILE A 14 21.55 25.50 15.36
C ILE A 14 21.88 25.95 16.78
N ARG A 15 23.16 25.89 17.17
CA ARG A 15 23.65 26.29 18.50
C ARG A 15 23.31 27.74 18.82
N LYS A 16 23.59 28.67 17.90
CA LYS A 16 23.28 30.10 18.07
C LYS A 16 21.78 30.37 18.19
N ARG A 17 20.94 29.67 17.41
CA ARG A 17 19.46 29.79 17.51
C ARG A 17 18.94 29.32 18.86
N ARG A 18 19.56 28.29 19.44
CA ARG A 18 19.26 27.80 20.79
C ARG A 18 19.92 28.62 21.91
N LYS A 19 20.60 29.74 21.57
CA LYS A 19 21.30 30.63 22.51
C LYS A 19 22.39 29.95 23.36
N LEU A 20 22.96 28.85 22.85
CA LEU A 20 24.01 28.10 23.54
C LEU A 20 25.40 28.67 23.24
N SER A 21 26.25 28.77 24.25
CA SER A 21 27.63 29.24 24.17
C SER A 21 28.60 28.13 23.72
N LEU A 22 29.85 28.49 23.40
CA LEU A 22 30.88 27.46 23.14
C LEU A 22 31.29 26.70 24.41
N LYS A 23 31.10 27.29 25.60
CA LYS A 23 31.45 26.67 26.88
C LYS A 23 30.49 25.54 27.24
N ASP A 24 29.26 25.59 26.74
CA ASP A 24 28.22 24.60 27.04
C ASP A 24 28.58 23.19 26.54
N PHE A 25 29.58 23.08 25.64
CA PHE A 25 30.04 21.83 25.04
C PHE A 25 31.45 21.43 25.49
N GLU A 26 32.03 22.12 26.47
CA GLU A 26 33.42 21.94 26.91
C GLU A 26 33.72 20.52 27.40
N GLN A 27 32.71 19.84 27.95
CA GLN A 27 32.77 18.43 28.36
C GLN A 27 32.93 17.45 27.20
N ILE A 28 32.61 17.87 25.97
CA ILE A 28 32.66 17.03 24.76
C ILE A 28 33.88 17.40 23.91
N VAL A 29 34.09 18.71 23.69
CA VAL A 29 35.24 19.24 22.93
C VAL A 29 35.67 20.60 23.47
N PRO A 30 36.97 20.94 23.42
CA PRO A 30 37.46 22.26 23.82
C PRO A 30 36.80 23.39 23.01
N PRO A 31 36.48 24.55 23.62
CA PRO A 31 35.82 25.68 22.93
C PRO A 31 36.56 26.16 21.68
N ARG A 32 37.90 26.13 21.70
CA ARG A 32 38.74 26.46 20.54
C ARG A 32 38.54 25.46 19.40
N SER A 33 38.46 24.16 19.70
CA SER A 33 38.22 23.11 18.71
C SER A 33 36.83 23.20 18.12
N LEU A 34 35.81 23.47 18.93
CA LEU A 34 34.44 23.70 18.45
C LEU A 34 34.36 24.92 17.53
N SER A 35 35.00 26.03 17.90
CA SER A 35 35.06 27.22 17.05
C SER A 35 35.71 26.95 15.69
N ARG A 36 36.80 26.15 15.65
CA ARG A 36 37.46 25.77 14.39
C ARG A 36 36.59 24.88 13.52
N TYR A 37 35.87 23.94 14.15
CA TYR A 37 34.88 23.09 13.47
C TYR A 37 33.78 23.95 12.84
N GLU A 38 33.20 24.87 13.60
CA GLU A 38 32.13 25.77 13.14
C GLU A 38 32.55 26.69 12.00
N ARG A 39 33.81 27.16 12.00
CA ARG A 39 34.38 27.96 10.90
C ARG A 39 34.75 27.12 9.69
N GLY A 40 34.87 25.81 9.86
CA GLY A 40 35.22 24.89 8.79
C GLY A 40 36.67 24.62 8.56
N GLU A 41 37.48 24.94 9.55
CA GLU A 41 38.92 24.73 9.55
C GLU A 41 39.27 23.29 9.96
N THR A 42 38.31 22.55 10.53
CA THR A 42 38.48 21.16 11.00
C THR A 42 37.19 20.37 10.80
N VAL A 43 37.31 19.05 10.65
CA VAL A 43 36.18 18.12 10.57
C VAL A 43 36.23 17.20 11.80
N PHE A 44 35.08 16.97 12.42
CA PHE A 44 34.97 16.01 13.52
C PHE A 44 34.58 14.62 13.02
N PRO A 45 35.10 13.55 13.64
CA PRO A 45 34.55 12.21 13.48
C PRO A 45 33.07 12.15 13.87
N ILE A 46 32.33 11.22 13.27
CA ILE A 46 30.88 11.10 13.45
C ILE A 46 30.48 10.97 14.93
N ALA A 47 31.20 10.15 15.71
CA ALA A 47 30.93 9.97 17.14
C ALA A 47 31.03 11.27 17.97
N LYS A 48 31.94 12.19 17.59
CA LYS A 48 32.04 13.49 18.26
C LYS A 48 30.90 14.43 17.86
N LEU A 49 30.46 14.35 16.60
CA LEU A 49 29.29 15.08 16.14
C LEU A 49 28.03 14.56 16.83
N GLU A 50 27.84 13.24 16.93
CA GLU A 50 26.70 12.63 17.63
C GLU A 50 26.66 13.04 19.11
N ALA A 51 27.80 13.03 19.81
CA ALA A 51 27.86 13.51 21.20
C ALA A 51 27.44 14.99 21.33
N LEU A 52 27.90 15.85 20.42
CA LEU A 52 27.50 17.26 20.38
C LEU A 52 26.00 17.43 20.09
N LEU A 53 25.44 16.65 19.17
CA LEU A 53 24.02 16.69 18.82
C LEU A 53 23.14 16.14 19.96
N GLY A 54 23.57 15.06 20.59
CA GLY A 54 22.90 14.47 21.75
C GLY A 54 22.82 15.43 22.93
N SER A 55 23.86 16.25 23.16
CA SER A 55 23.84 17.27 24.23
C SER A 55 22.82 18.40 24.02
N ILE A 56 22.22 18.47 22.82
CA ILE A 56 21.13 19.40 22.49
C ILE A 56 19.88 18.66 22.03
N ASP A 57 19.69 17.40 22.43
CA ASP A 57 18.52 16.60 22.08
C ASP A 57 18.21 16.60 20.57
N LEU A 58 19.25 16.49 19.74
CA LEU A 58 19.13 16.40 18.29
C LEU A 58 19.79 15.10 17.83
N ASN A 59 19.09 14.33 17.00
CA ASN A 59 19.69 13.14 16.40
C ASN A 59 20.46 13.50 15.11
N ILE A 60 21.32 12.58 14.66
CA ILE A 60 22.18 12.80 13.50
C ILE A 60 21.39 12.85 12.18
N ILE A 61 20.23 12.21 12.11
CA ILE A 61 19.36 12.20 10.92
C ILE A 61 18.76 13.61 10.70
N ASP A 62 18.16 14.19 11.74
CA ASP A 62 17.63 15.56 11.74
C ASP A 62 18.73 16.58 11.40
N PHE A 63 19.93 16.38 11.94
CA PHE A 63 21.08 17.24 11.63
C PHE A 63 21.47 17.17 10.14
N TYR A 64 21.52 15.97 9.54
CA TYR A 64 21.81 15.82 8.12
C TYR A 64 20.73 16.44 7.24
N HIS A 65 19.45 16.32 7.60
CA HIS A 65 18.36 17.00 6.88
C HIS A 65 18.53 18.53 6.88
N VAL A 66 18.82 19.11 8.05
CA VAL A 66 19.10 20.55 8.15
C VAL A 66 20.33 20.94 7.34
N ALA A 67 21.36 20.08 7.33
CA ALA A 67 22.62 20.36 6.67
C ALA A 67 22.53 20.33 5.14
N HIS A 68 21.80 19.36 4.58
CA HIS A 68 21.64 19.20 3.13
C HIS A 68 20.54 20.09 2.55
N GLN A 69 19.84 20.88 3.38
CA GLN A 69 18.62 21.60 2.99
C GLN A 69 17.57 20.68 2.36
N GLU A 70 17.67 19.39 2.65
CA GLU A 70 16.66 18.42 2.31
C GLU A 70 15.47 18.76 3.17
N LYS A 71 14.43 19.31 2.55
CA LYS A 71 13.17 19.55 3.22
C LYS A 71 12.71 18.21 3.80
N ILE A 72 12.72 18.07 5.12
CA ILE A 72 11.65 17.34 5.80
C ILE A 72 10.38 17.93 5.18
N TYR A 73 9.57 17.11 4.52
CA TYR A 73 8.41 17.58 3.77
C TYR A 73 7.57 18.49 4.69
N ALA A 74 7.75 19.82 4.60
CA ALA A 74 7.13 20.78 5.54
C ALA A 74 5.60 20.68 5.54
N ARG A 75 5.07 20.00 4.51
CA ARG A 75 3.69 19.59 4.38
C ARG A 75 3.20 18.76 5.58
N TYR A 76 4.00 17.86 6.16
CA TYR A 76 3.63 17.07 7.35
C TYR A 76 3.20 17.98 8.51
N GLY A 77 4.14 18.76 9.03
CA GLY A 77 3.85 19.72 10.08
C GLY A 77 2.74 20.72 9.75
N LYS A 78 2.66 21.19 8.49
CA LYS A 78 1.61 22.12 8.05
C LYS A 78 0.22 21.51 8.05
N ILE A 79 0.07 20.28 7.54
CA ILE A 79 -1.22 19.57 7.54
C ILE A 79 -1.61 19.21 8.97
N PHE A 80 -0.67 18.69 9.76
CA PHE A 80 -0.90 18.41 11.17
C PHE A 80 -1.37 19.68 11.92
N SER A 81 -0.72 20.83 11.70
CA SER A 81 -1.12 22.09 12.33
C SER A 81 -2.55 22.51 12.00
N LYS A 82 -3.00 22.25 10.76
CA LYS A 82 -4.38 22.54 10.36
C LYS A 82 -5.36 21.62 11.09
N ILE A 83 -5.10 20.32 11.11
CA ILE A 83 -5.94 19.33 11.80
C ILE A 83 -6.04 19.65 13.29
N ARG A 84 -4.90 19.87 13.95
CA ARG A 84 -4.82 20.21 15.37
C ARG A 84 -5.67 21.43 15.73
N LYS A 85 -5.55 22.52 14.95
CA LYS A 85 -6.33 23.74 15.17
C LYS A 85 -7.82 23.53 14.89
N GLN A 86 -8.16 22.78 13.85
CA GLN A 86 -9.54 22.46 13.50
C GLN A 86 -10.22 21.67 14.62
N ASN A 87 -9.49 20.74 15.26
CA ASN A 87 -10.01 19.91 16.33
C ASN A 87 -9.88 20.56 17.72
N GLY A 88 -9.46 21.84 17.79
CA GLY A 88 -9.44 22.63 19.03
C GLY A 88 -8.26 22.35 19.97
N PHE A 89 -7.25 21.58 19.55
CA PHE A 89 -6.09 21.26 20.38
C PHE A 89 -5.11 22.44 20.42
N SER A 90 -4.60 22.77 21.61
CA SER A 90 -3.52 23.73 21.78
C SER A 90 -2.16 23.05 21.52
N ARG A 91 -1.04 23.78 21.67
CA ARG A 91 0.29 23.13 21.48
C ARG A 91 0.75 22.38 22.73
N GLU A 92 0.17 22.72 23.86
CA GLU A 92 0.40 22.16 25.18
C GLU A 92 -0.43 20.88 25.39
N SER A 93 -1.42 20.61 24.53
CA SER A 93 -2.31 19.45 24.64
C SER A 93 -1.60 18.09 24.61
N PHE A 94 -0.35 18.02 24.14
CA PHE A 94 0.41 16.77 24.00
C PHE A 94 1.59 16.65 24.99
N ILE A 95 1.62 17.47 26.04
CA ILE A 95 2.72 17.46 27.03
C ILE A 95 2.87 16.09 27.70
N HIS A 96 1.76 15.40 27.98
CA HIS A 96 1.76 14.07 28.59
C HIS A 96 2.38 12.98 27.68
N LEU A 97 2.44 13.22 26.37
CA LEU A 97 3.18 12.39 25.40
C LEU A 97 4.69 12.72 25.39
N SER A 98 5.18 13.49 26.36
CA SER A 98 6.55 14.02 26.40
C SER A 98 6.90 14.91 25.20
N ILE A 99 5.91 15.66 24.69
CA ILE A 99 6.06 16.59 23.58
C ILE A 99 5.89 18.02 24.09
N SER A 100 6.98 18.79 24.09
CA SER A 100 6.92 20.20 24.49
C SER A 100 6.28 21.08 23.42
N GLU A 101 5.70 22.21 23.84
CA GLU A 101 5.15 23.24 22.95
C GLU A 101 6.18 23.68 21.88
N ALA A 102 7.45 23.82 22.31
CA ALA A 102 8.56 24.21 21.46
C ALA A 102 8.83 23.16 20.36
N GLN A 103 8.86 21.86 20.71
CA GLN A 103 9.02 20.79 19.74
C GLN A 103 7.85 20.76 18.75
N LEU A 104 6.62 20.89 19.25
CA LEU A 104 5.45 20.90 18.38
C LEU A 104 5.48 22.08 17.39
N LYS A 105 5.89 23.27 17.84
CA LYS A 105 6.08 24.43 16.96
C LYS A 105 7.15 24.20 15.90
N LEU A 106 8.26 23.54 16.25
CA LEU A 106 9.30 23.17 15.29
C LEU A 106 8.80 22.15 14.27
N PHE A 107 8.00 21.16 14.69
CA PHE A 107 7.38 20.20 13.79
C PHE A 107 6.40 20.88 12.84
N GLU A 108 5.47 21.69 13.36
CA GLU A 108 4.47 22.41 12.55
C GLU A 108 5.09 23.36 11.51
N SER A 109 6.30 23.87 11.79
CA SER A 109 7.07 24.70 10.87
C SER A 109 7.93 23.90 9.89
N GLY A 110 7.94 22.57 9.99
CA GLY A 110 8.70 21.65 9.15
C GLY A 110 10.20 21.64 9.45
N ILE A 111 10.60 22.02 10.67
CA ILE A 111 12.00 22.08 11.09
C ILE A 111 12.47 20.73 11.66
N ILE A 112 11.59 20.02 12.35
CA ILE A 112 11.85 18.68 12.90
C ILE A 112 10.77 17.71 12.44
N MET A 113 11.03 16.41 12.55
CA MET A 113 10.04 15.34 12.42
C MET A 113 9.91 14.61 13.76
N PHE A 114 8.69 14.20 14.12
CA PHE A 114 8.52 13.32 15.27
C PHE A 114 8.74 11.87 14.89
N GLU A 115 9.15 11.07 15.86
CA GLU A 115 9.09 9.61 15.78
C GLU A 115 7.65 9.17 15.47
N PHE A 116 7.53 8.04 14.77
CA PHE A 116 6.24 7.57 14.25
C PHE A 116 5.22 7.34 15.36
N ASP A 117 5.62 6.75 16.48
CA ASP A 117 4.79 6.50 17.65
C ASP A 117 4.19 7.79 18.24
N LYS A 118 4.99 8.85 18.36
CA LYS A 118 4.54 10.16 18.83
C LYS A 118 3.59 10.83 17.86
N LEU A 119 3.93 10.82 16.57
CA LEU A 119 3.03 11.35 15.54
C LEU A 119 1.70 10.60 15.53
N TYR A 120 1.75 9.28 15.58
CA TYR A 120 0.57 8.43 15.58
C TYR A 120 -0.29 8.66 16.84
N ALA A 121 0.31 8.72 18.03
CA ALA A 121 -0.41 9.01 19.27
C ALA A 121 -1.12 10.37 19.22
N MET A 122 -0.44 11.42 18.74
CA MET A 122 -1.07 12.74 18.57
C MET A 122 -2.24 12.71 17.58
N LEU A 123 -2.11 11.97 16.46
CA LEU A 123 -3.20 11.82 15.49
C LEU A 123 -4.40 11.12 16.11
N MET A 124 -4.17 10.06 16.88
CA MET A 124 -5.21 9.32 17.59
C MET A 124 -5.95 10.19 18.62
N GLU A 125 -5.25 11.02 19.40
CA GLU A 125 -5.89 11.94 20.35
C GLU A 125 -6.74 13.00 19.65
N MET A 126 -6.42 13.34 18.40
CA MET A 126 -7.21 14.26 17.58
C MET A 126 -8.30 13.54 16.77
N ASP A 127 -8.62 12.27 17.06
CA ASP A 127 -9.57 11.45 16.30
C ASP A 127 -9.28 11.44 14.78
N THR A 128 -8.00 11.48 14.41
CA THR A 128 -7.55 11.48 13.02
C THR A 128 -6.79 10.20 12.74
N SER A 129 -7.25 9.39 11.78
CA SER A 129 -6.51 8.19 11.39
C SER A 129 -5.21 8.55 10.65
N LEU A 130 -4.23 7.64 10.69
CA LEU A 130 -3.03 7.79 9.88
C LEU A 130 -3.35 7.83 8.38
N GLU A 131 -4.38 7.10 7.93
CA GLU A 131 -4.82 7.05 6.54
C GLU A 131 -5.39 8.39 6.07
N ASP A 132 -6.22 9.05 6.89
CA ASP A 132 -6.74 10.39 6.59
C ASP A 132 -5.61 11.41 6.50
N TYR A 133 -4.67 11.32 7.45
CA TYR A 133 -3.51 12.20 7.46
C TYR A 133 -2.64 12.02 6.21
N CYS A 134 -2.32 10.79 5.82
CA CYS A 134 -1.63 10.47 4.57
C CYS A 134 -2.41 10.97 3.35
N SER A 135 -3.72 10.76 3.30
CA SER A 135 -4.56 11.25 2.20
C SER A 135 -4.49 12.78 2.07
N LEU A 136 -4.49 13.53 3.18
CA LEU A 136 -4.31 14.98 3.16
C LEU A 136 -2.88 15.39 2.73
N LEU A 137 -1.88 14.60 3.12
CA LEU A 137 -0.49 14.75 2.66
C LEU A 137 -0.29 14.44 1.19
N ASP A 138 -1.18 13.68 0.59
CA ASP A 138 -1.15 13.36 -0.83
C ASP A 138 -2.21 14.14 -1.61
N LYS A 139 -2.96 15.04 -0.97
CA LYS A 139 -4.02 15.86 -1.61
C LYS A 139 -5.14 14.97 -2.17
N GLY A 140 -5.31 13.78 -1.60
CA GLY A 140 -6.17 12.73 -2.09
C GLY A 140 -5.62 11.98 -3.32
N SER A 141 -4.34 12.17 -3.68
CA SER A 141 -3.74 11.33 -4.72
C SER A 141 -3.47 9.93 -4.17
N GLU A 142 -3.91 8.90 -4.90
CA GLU A 142 -3.54 7.51 -4.64
C GLU A 142 -2.02 7.35 -4.74
N SER A 143 -1.47 6.39 -3.99
CA SER A 143 -0.06 6.05 -4.17
C SER A 143 0.19 5.58 -5.62
N PRO A 144 1.41 5.77 -6.18
CA PRO A 144 1.69 5.36 -7.55
C PRO A 144 1.37 3.88 -7.82
N ILE A 145 1.64 3.01 -6.85
CA ILE A 145 1.34 1.59 -6.94
C ILE A 145 -0.17 1.32 -6.93
N GLU A 146 -0.94 1.95 -6.05
CA GLU A 146 -2.40 1.75 -6.00
C GLU A 146 -3.08 2.23 -7.29
N SER A 147 -2.64 3.38 -7.80
CA SER A 147 -3.11 3.90 -9.09
C SER A 147 -2.79 2.94 -10.23
N LEU A 148 -1.60 2.33 -10.23
CA LEU A 148 -1.22 1.31 -11.20
C LEU A 148 -2.13 0.07 -11.10
N LEU A 149 -2.31 -0.50 -9.90
CA LEU A 149 -3.15 -1.69 -9.72
C LEU A 149 -4.60 -1.41 -10.16
N LYS A 150 -5.13 -0.23 -9.84
CA LYS A 150 -6.47 0.21 -10.25
C LYS A 150 -6.59 0.34 -11.76
N GLN A 151 -5.58 0.89 -12.44
CA GLN A 151 -5.57 0.96 -13.90
C GLN A 151 -5.59 -0.44 -14.54
N VAL A 152 -4.89 -1.41 -13.93
CA VAL A 152 -4.95 -2.81 -14.39
C VAL A 152 -6.34 -3.40 -14.17
N ASP A 153 -6.93 -3.24 -12.98
CA ASP A 153 -8.27 -3.73 -12.68
C ASP A 153 -9.30 -3.15 -13.68
N LEU A 154 -9.24 -1.84 -13.94
CA LEU A 154 -10.12 -1.18 -14.89
C LEU A 154 -9.98 -1.76 -16.29
N ALA A 155 -8.74 -1.88 -16.80
CA ALA A 155 -8.48 -2.39 -18.13
C ALA A 155 -8.86 -3.88 -18.27
N TYR A 156 -8.63 -4.67 -17.23
CA TYR A 156 -9.00 -6.09 -17.20
C TYR A 156 -10.51 -6.28 -17.30
N TYR A 157 -11.28 -5.62 -16.41
CA TYR A 157 -12.74 -5.80 -16.37
C TYR A 157 -13.48 -5.13 -17.53
N SER A 158 -12.94 -4.04 -18.07
CA SER A 158 -13.46 -3.41 -19.30
C SER A 158 -13.06 -4.16 -20.57
N ALA A 159 -12.17 -5.15 -20.48
CA ALA A 159 -11.57 -5.87 -21.60
C ALA A 159 -10.77 -4.96 -22.56
N ASP A 160 -10.13 -3.92 -22.04
CA ASP A 160 -9.23 -3.02 -22.78
C ASP A 160 -7.83 -3.64 -22.92
N THR A 161 -7.67 -4.49 -23.93
CA THR A 161 -6.40 -5.17 -24.22
C THR A 161 -5.30 -4.21 -24.65
N THR A 162 -5.64 -3.08 -25.29
CA THR A 162 -4.68 -2.05 -25.68
C THR A 162 -4.04 -1.41 -24.45
N LYS A 163 -4.86 -1.04 -23.46
CA LYS A 163 -4.37 -0.49 -22.20
C LYS A 163 -3.54 -1.53 -21.43
N LEU A 164 -3.99 -2.78 -21.35
CA LEU A 164 -3.22 -3.86 -20.71
C LEU A 164 -1.84 -4.05 -21.37
N ASN A 165 -1.76 -4.08 -22.70
CA ASN A 165 -0.49 -4.17 -23.44
C ASN A 165 0.42 -2.98 -23.11
N SER A 166 -0.10 -1.75 -23.15
CA SER A 166 0.70 -0.56 -22.82
C SER A 166 1.24 -0.57 -21.39
N LEU A 167 0.46 -1.10 -20.43
CA LEU A 167 0.89 -1.26 -19.05
C LEU A 167 1.96 -2.36 -18.93
N TYR A 168 1.81 -3.47 -19.65
CA TYR A 168 2.80 -4.53 -19.67
C TYR A 168 4.14 -4.05 -20.22
N GLU A 169 4.15 -3.38 -21.38
CA GLU A 169 5.36 -2.83 -22.00
C GLU A 169 6.09 -1.88 -21.04
N ALA A 170 5.36 -1.01 -20.35
CA ALA A 170 5.94 -0.08 -19.38
C ALA A 170 6.55 -0.76 -18.14
N LEU A 171 6.02 -1.91 -17.72
CA LEU A 171 6.48 -2.60 -16.50
C LEU A 171 7.52 -3.68 -16.76
N ASN A 172 7.53 -4.28 -17.96
CA ASN A 172 8.37 -5.43 -18.28
C ASN A 172 9.87 -5.13 -18.22
N GLU A 173 10.25 -3.86 -18.36
CA GLU A 173 11.65 -3.41 -18.25
C GLU A 173 12.10 -3.17 -16.79
N CYS A 174 11.16 -3.16 -15.83
CA CYS A 174 11.43 -2.83 -14.43
C CYS A 174 11.42 -4.07 -13.54
N SER A 175 12.58 -4.47 -13.02
CA SER A 175 12.72 -5.64 -12.13
C SER A 175 11.89 -5.52 -10.85
N GLU A 176 11.64 -4.30 -10.35
CA GLU A 176 10.81 -4.03 -9.17
C GLU A 176 9.34 -4.47 -9.36
N TYR A 177 8.86 -4.44 -10.60
CA TYR A 177 7.48 -4.79 -10.96
C TYR A 177 7.36 -6.18 -11.58
N PHE A 178 8.38 -7.02 -11.44
CA PHE A 178 8.45 -8.34 -12.09
C PHE A 178 7.16 -9.18 -11.94
N PHE A 179 6.63 -9.35 -10.73
CA PHE A 179 5.42 -10.15 -10.52
C PHE A 179 4.15 -9.51 -11.09
N LEU A 180 4.08 -8.17 -11.14
CA LEU A 180 2.98 -7.45 -11.78
C LEU A 180 3.06 -7.62 -13.30
N ALA A 181 4.25 -7.46 -13.88
CA ALA A 181 4.49 -7.67 -15.30
C ALA A 181 4.15 -9.11 -15.72
N LEU A 182 4.51 -10.12 -14.91
CA LEU A 182 4.11 -11.51 -15.16
C LEU A 182 2.59 -11.73 -15.09
N CYS A 183 1.90 -11.08 -14.16
CA CYS A 183 0.44 -11.16 -14.11
C CYS A 183 -0.19 -10.59 -15.38
N LEU A 184 0.27 -9.41 -15.84
CA LEU A 184 -0.17 -8.79 -17.09
C LEU A 184 0.16 -9.66 -18.30
N LYS A 185 1.39 -10.17 -18.38
CA LYS A 185 1.82 -11.11 -19.41
C LYS A 185 0.83 -12.26 -19.53
N GLY A 186 0.46 -12.87 -18.42
CA GLY A 186 -0.49 -13.98 -18.45
C GLY A 186 -1.95 -13.59 -18.67
N MET A 187 -2.32 -12.32 -18.66
CA MET A 187 -3.61 -11.84 -19.19
C MET A 187 -3.61 -11.75 -20.71
N LEU A 188 -2.45 -11.45 -21.30
CA LEU A 188 -2.29 -11.11 -22.72
C LEU A 188 -1.80 -12.30 -23.56
N GLU A 189 -0.85 -13.06 -23.04
CA GLU A 189 -0.13 -14.13 -23.73
C GLU A 189 0.20 -15.32 -22.80
N LYS A 190 0.95 -16.30 -23.33
CA LYS A 190 1.35 -17.49 -22.56
C LYS A 190 2.57 -17.18 -21.68
N VAL A 191 2.46 -17.59 -20.42
CA VAL A 191 3.55 -17.56 -19.43
C VAL A 191 4.32 -18.89 -19.48
N SER A 192 5.66 -18.82 -19.46
CA SER A 192 6.55 -19.98 -19.49
C SER A 192 6.53 -20.77 -18.17
N GLU A 193 6.93 -22.04 -18.20
CA GLU A 193 6.96 -22.88 -17.00
C GLU A 193 7.90 -22.33 -15.92
N GLN A 194 9.01 -21.70 -16.31
CA GLN A 194 9.92 -21.04 -15.36
C GLN A 194 9.24 -19.86 -14.65
N GLU A 195 8.52 -19.03 -15.40
CA GLU A 195 7.78 -17.88 -14.83
C GLU A 195 6.64 -18.33 -13.91
N ARG A 196 5.94 -19.43 -14.26
CA ARG A 196 4.94 -20.04 -13.36
C ARG A 196 5.58 -20.53 -12.06
N LEU A 197 6.77 -21.11 -12.13
CA LEU A 197 7.51 -21.54 -10.96
C LEU A 197 7.91 -20.36 -10.06
N GLU A 198 8.27 -19.21 -10.64
CA GLU A 198 8.56 -17.99 -9.87
C GLU A 198 7.31 -17.44 -9.15
N ILE A 199 6.16 -17.39 -9.82
CA ILE A 199 4.89 -16.98 -9.17
C ILE A 199 4.51 -17.95 -8.04
N LYS A 200 4.65 -19.26 -8.29
CA LYS A 200 4.42 -20.28 -7.27
C LYS A 200 5.31 -20.04 -6.03
N LYS A 201 6.62 -19.86 -6.23
CA LYS A 201 7.57 -19.60 -5.13
C LYS A 201 7.19 -18.33 -4.38
N TYR A 202 6.84 -17.27 -5.10
CA TYR A 202 6.40 -16.01 -4.49
C TYR A 202 5.19 -16.23 -3.59
N LEU A 203 4.09 -16.83 -4.07
CA LEU A 203 2.87 -16.98 -3.27
C LEU A 203 3.05 -17.95 -2.08
N ILE A 204 3.86 -19.00 -2.21
CA ILE A 204 4.07 -19.99 -1.14
C ILE A 204 5.04 -19.48 -0.07
N THR A 205 5.94 -18.55 -0.35
CA THR A 205 6.95 -18.09 0.63
C THR A 205 6.52 -16.87 1.42
N ARG A 206 5.44 -16.18 1.04
CA ARG A 206 4.98 -14.96 1.70
C ARG A 206 4.18 -15.26 2.96
N GLU A 207 4.62 -14.65 4.06
CA GLU A 207 3.95 -14.69 5.37
C GLU A 207 2.87 -13.59 5.49
N TYR A 208 3.23 -12.35 5.14
CA TYR A 208 2.33 -11.19 5.18
C TYR A 208 1.86 -10.81 3.79
N TRP A 209 0.56 -10.55 3.67
CA TRP A 209 -0.09 -10.26 2.39
C TRP A 209 -0.62 -8.83 2.39
N THR A 210 0.04 -7.98 1.60
CA THR A 210 -0.43 -6.63 1.33
C THR A 210 -1.34 -6.63 0.10
N ASN A 211 -1.80 -5.44 -0.32
CA ASN A 211 -2.56 -5.30 -1.57
C ASN A 211 -1.79 -5.84 -2.79
N GLN A 212 -0.44 -5.80 -2.76
CA GLN A 212 0.39 -6.33 -3.83
C GLN A 212 0.33 -7.85 -3.92
N GLU A 213 0.50 -8.57 -2.81
CA GLU A 213 0.38 -10.04 -2.80
C GLU A 213 -1.03 -10.48 -3.21
N LEU A 214 -2.06 -9.77 -2.72
CA LEU A 214 -3.46 -10.05 -3.09
C LEU A 214 -3.72 -9.83 -4.58
N PHE A 215 -3.12 -8.78 -5.17
CA PHE A 215 -3.19 -8.54 -6.61
C PHE A 215 -2.50 -9.66 -7.41
N VAL A 216 -1.29 -10.04 -7.01
CA VAL A 216 -0.55 -11.14 -7.67
C VAL A 216 -1.33 -12.45 -7.55
N PHE A 217 -1.97 -12.70 -6.41
CA PHE A 217 -2.82 -13.88 -6.25
C PHE A 217 -4.04 -13.84 -7.16
N GLN A 218 -4.76 -12.72 -7.21
CA GLN A 218 -5.95 -12.56 -8.05
C GLN A 218 -5.69 -12.91 -9.53
N TYR A 219 -4.56 -12.46 -10.08
CA TYR A 219 -4.27 -12.63 -11.50
C TYR A 219 -3.30 -13.77 -11.80
N GLY A 220 -2.50 -14.18 -10.83
CA GLY A 220 -1.50 -15.23 -10.93
C GLY A 220 -1.95 -16.61 -10.46
N ALA A 221 -3.05 -16.72 -9.70
CA ALA A 221 -3.54 -17.99 -9.16
C ALA A 221 -3.74 -19.07 -10.24
N LYS A 222 -4.19 -18.69 -11.43
CA LYS A 222 -4.40 -19.62 -12.56
C LYS A 222 -3.14 -20.36 -13.02
N PHE A 223 -1.95 -19.94 -12.59
CA PHE A 223 -0.69 -20.60 -12.91
C PHE A 223 -0.31 -21.71 -11.92
N LEU A 224 -1.02 -21.82 -10.80
CA LEU A 224 -0.76 -22.81 -9.77
C LEU A 224 -1.59 -24.08 -9.99
N SER A 225 -1.03 -25.24 -9.62
CA SER A 225 -1.81 -26.47 -9.56
C SER A 225 -2.83 -26.43 -8.41
N ALA A 226 -3.82 -27.31 -8.46
CA ALA A 226 -4.88 -27.39 -7.45
C ALA A 226 -4.35 -27.51 -6.02
N ASP A 227 -3.34 -28.35 -5.78
CA ASP A 227 -2.77 -28.56 -4.43
C ASP A 227 -2.07 -27.30 -3.91
N HIS A 228 -1.32 -26.60 -4.77
CA HIS A 228 -0.67 -25.35 -4.39
C HIS A 228 -1.69 -24.24 -4.13
N LEU A 229 -2.78 -24.19 -4.91
CA LEU A 229 -3.87 -23.25 -4.67
C LEU A 229 -4.56 -23.51 -3.33
N LYS A 230 -4.88 -24.76 -3.01
CA LYS A 230 -5.48 -25.12 -1.71
C LYS A 230 -4.59 -24.70 -0.56
N LEU A 231 -3.28 -25.00 -0.63
CA LEU A 231 -2.30 -24.60 0.39
C LEU A 231 -2.28 -23.06 0.59
N VAL A 232 -2.27 -22.29 -0.50
CA VAL A 232 -2.28 -20.83 -0.42
C VAL A 232 -3.61 -20.32 0.15
N CYS A 233 -4.74 -20.85 -0.31
CA CYS A 233 -6.07 -20.50 0.19
C CYS A 233 -6.24 -20.81 1.69
N GLU A 234 -5.77 -21.96 2.17
CA GLU A 234 -5.82 -22.32 3.60
C GLU A 234 -5.03 -21.33 4.47
N ARG A 235 -3.86 -20.90 3.99
CA ARG A 235 -3.07 -19.87 4.66
C ARG A 235 -3.78 -18.52 4.70
N VAL A 236 -4.37 -18.09 3.58
CA VAL A 236 -5.15 -16.84 3.52
C VAL A 236 -6.37 -16.90 4.43
N LEU A 237 -7.06 -18.05 4.49
CA LEU A 237 -8.19 -18.27 5.40
C LEU A 237 -7.75 -18.23 6.87
N SER A 238 -6.57 -18.78 7.19
CA SER A 238 -6.03 -18.76 8.55
C SER A 238 -5.74 -17.33 9.06
N SER A 239 -5.46 -16.40 8.15
CA SER A 239 -5.18 -14.99 8.44
C SER A 239 -6.36 -14.06 8.11
N LYS A 240 -7.58 -14.60 7.95
CA LYS A 240 -8.74 -13.85 7.44
C LYS A 240 -9.09 -12.57 8.21
N THR A 241 -8.81 -12.54 9.52
CA THR A 241 -9.08 -11.38 10.39
C THR A 241 -8.32 -10.13 9.96
N ILE A 242 -7.14 -10.28 9.35
CA ILE A 242 -6.31 -9.17 8.88
C ILE A 242 -7.00 -8.38 7.75
N PHE A 243 -7.82 -9.05 6.94
CA PHE A 243 -8.49 -8.44 5.79
C PHE A 243 -9.87 -7.85 6.13
N LYS A 244 -10.37 -8.07 7.35
CA LYS A 244 -11.78 -7.82 7.68
C LYS A 244 -12.22 -6.38 7.43
N GLU A 245 -11.36 -5.42 7.81
CA GLU A 245 -11.66 -3.99 7.76
C GLU A 245 -11.39 -3.35 6.38
N LYS A 246 -10.75 -4.07 5.44
CA LYS A 246 -10.33 -3.52 4.15
C LYS A 246 -11.14 -4.11 3.00
N ASN A 247 -12.16 -3.37 2.56
CA ASN A 247 -13.05 -3.78 1.46
C ASN A 247 -12.29 -4.13 0.18
N THR A 248 -11.21 -3.39 -0.12
CA THR A 248 -10.35 -3.65 -1.28
C THR A 248 -9.69 -5.04 -1.19
N SER A 249 -9.11 -5.39 -0.04
CA SER A 249 -8.49 -6.69 0.19
C SER A 249 -9.51 -7.83 0.08
N GLN A 250 -10.66 -7.68 0.73
CA GLN A 250 -11.73 -8.68 0.67
C GLN A 250 -12.24 -8.89 -0.75
N ARG A 251 -12.56 -7.80 -1.46
CA ARG A 251 -13.02 -7.87 -2.85
C ARG A 251 -12.03 -8.57 -3.77
N ARG A 252 -10.72 -8.32 -3.62
CA ARG A 252 -9.69 -9.04 -4.39
C ARG A 252 -9.71 -10.54 -4.13
N LEU A 253 -9.88 -10.97 -2.88
CA LEU A 253 -9.97 -12.38 -2.51
C LEU A 253 -11.23 -13.04 -3.05
N VAL A 254 -12.38 -12.35 -3.00
CA VAL A 254 -13.62 -12.81 -3.65
C VAL A 254 -13.36 -13.03 -5.14
N LEU A 255 -12.90 -11.99 -5.85
CA LEU A 255 -12.69 -12.05 -7.30
C LEU A 255 -11.65 -13.12 -7.68
N ALA A 256 -10.58 -13.28 -6.90
CA ALA A 256 -9.61 -14.37 -7.09
C ALA A 256 -10.26 -15.75 -6.98
N GLY A 257 -11.04 -15.99 -5.91
CA GLY A 257 -11.75 -17.25 -5.71
C GLY A 257 -12.76 -17.54 -6.82
N LEU A 258 -13.45 -16.51 -7.31
CA LEU A 258 -14.38 -16.62 -8.43
C LEU A 258 -13.67 -16.97 -9.76
N GLU A 259 -12.54 -16.34 -10.07
CA GLU A 259 -11.73 -16.67 -11.26
C GLU A 259 -11.22 -18.11 -11.21
N ILE A 260 -10.72 -18.55 -10.04
CA ILE A 260 -10.28 -19.95 -9.86
C ILE A 260 -11.48 -20.90 -10.01
N THR A 261 -12.63 -20.56 -9.45
CA THR A 261 -13.86 -21.36 -9.59
C THR A 261 -14.24 -21.54 -11.05
N LEU A 262 -14.25 -20.45 -11.83
CA LEU A 262 -14.54 -20.50 -13.26
C LEU A 262 -13.53 -21.39 -14.00
N LEU A 263 -12.23 -21.24 -13.73
CA LEU A 263 -11.20 -22.10 -14.30
C LEU A 263 -11.50 -23.59 -14.04
N ARG A 264 -11.82 -23.98 -12.79
CA ARG A 264 -12.16 -25.37 -12.45
C ARG A 264 -13.44 -25.86 -13.10
N LEU A 265 -14.43 -24.98 -13.28
CA LEU A 265 -15.63 -25.30 -14.04
C LEU A 265 -15.34 -25.56 -15.51
N SER A 266 -14.39 -24.85 -16.12
CA SER A 266 -13.98 -25.11 -17.51
C SER A 266 -13.28 -26.46 -17.68
N GLU A 267 -12.61 -26.92 -16.63
CA GLU A 267 -11.97 -28.23 -16.53
C GLU A 267 -12.96 -29.35 -16.14
N ASN A 268 -14.26 -29.05 -16.01
CA ASN A 268 -15.30 -29.94 -15.48
C ASN A 268 -15.01 -30.51 -14.07
N ASN A 269 -14.16 -29.86 -13.28
CA ASN A 269 -13.85 -30.26 -11.91
C ASN A 269 -14.78 -29.58 -10.91
N LEU A 270 -15.99 -30.14 -10.73
CA LEU A 270 -17.03 -29.58 -9.86
C LEU A 270 -16.65 -29.58 -8.38
N ILE A 271 -15.82 -30.53 -7.93
CA ILE A 271 -15.42 -30.64 -6.52
C ILE A 271 -14.48 -29.48 -6.16
N GLU A 272 -13.47 -29.22 -6.99
CA GLU A 272 -12.57 -28.08 -6.76
C GLU A 272 -13.26 -26.75 -6.98
N ALA A 273 -14.14 -26.65 -7.99
CA ALA A 273 -14.95 -25.46 -8.19
C ALA A 273 -15.79 -25.11 -6.96
N ALA A 274 -16.40 -26.11 -6.30
CA ALA A 274 -17.14 -25.90 -5.06
C ALA A 274 -16.24 -25.34 -3.95
N TYR A 275 -15.05 -25.92 -3.76
CA TYR A 275 -14.10 -25.46 -2.74
C TYR A 275 -13.71 -23.99 -2.93
N PHE A 276 -13.33 -23.58 -4.15
CA PHE A 276 -12.91 -22.19 -4.40
C PHE A 276 -14.08 -21.20 -4.37
N LEU A 277 -15.30 -21.66 -4.63
CA LEU A 277 -16.50 -20.86 -4.46
C LEU A 277 -16.79 -20.59 -2.98
N GLU A 278 -16.65 -21.60 -2.12
CA GLU A 278 -16.75 -21.39 -0.65
C GLU A 278 -15.62 -20.49 -0.14
N PHE A 279 -14.39 -20.66 -0.64
CA PHE A 279 -13.28 -19.74 -0.34
C PHE A 279 -13.65 -18.28 -0.67
N ALA A 280 -14.24 -18.02 -1.85
CA ALA A 280 -14.66 -16.68 -2.23
C ALA A 280 -15.71 -16.11 -1.26
N ARG A 281 -16.68 -16.94 -0.82
CA ARG A 281 -17.75 -16.52 0.10
C ARG A 281 -17.26 -16.07 1.46
N GLU A 282 -16.17 -16.66 1.98
CA GLU A 282 -15.58 -16.27 3.27
C GLU A 282 -15.14 -14.79 3.30
N PHE A 283 -14.95 -14.16 2.14
CA PHE A 283 -14.54 -12.76 2.00
C PHE A 283 -15.62 -11.85 1.42
N VAL A 284 -16.87 -12.32 1.28
CA VAL A 284 -17.96 -11.46 0.83
C VAL A 284 -18.46 -10.62 1.99
N GLN A 285 -18.31 -9.30 1.87
CA GLN A 285 -18.85 -8.35 2.85
C GLN A 285 -20.32 -8.01 2.57
N GLU A 286 -21.07 -7.78 3.64
CA GLU A 286 -22.46 -7.35 3.56
C GLU A 286 -22.63 -5.96 2.90
N THR A 287 -21.61 -5.11 2.91
CA THR A 287 -21.67 -3.77 2.31
C THR A 287 -21.18 -3.72 0.87
N ASP A 288 -20.63 -4.82 0.34
CA ASP A 288 -20.03 -4.86 -1.01
C ASP A 288 -20.98 -5.51 -2.03
N GLU A 289 -21.88 -4.70 -2.59
CA GLU A 289 -22.84 -5.16 -3.60
C GLU A 289 -22.17 -5.66 -4.89
N LEU A 290 -21.00 -5.12 -5.26
CA LEU A 290 -20.27 -5.58 -6.45
C LEU A 290 -19.79 -7.02 -6.24
N ALA A 291 -19.14 -7.29 -5.11
CA ALA A 291 -18.66 -8.63 -4.77
C ALA A 291 -19.83 -9.64 -4.66
N LYS A 292 -20.95 -9.24 -4.04
CA LYS A 292 -22.15 -10.09 -3.94
C LYS A 292 -22.74 -10.45 -5.29
N ILE A 293 -22.90 -9.49 -6.19
CA ILE A 293 -23.44 -9.74 -7.53
C ILE A 293 -22.51 -10.65 -8.33
N ALA A 294 -21.19 -10.43 -8.24
CA ALA A 294 -20.20 -11.29 -8.87
C ALA A 294 -20.27 -12.73 -8.35
N CYS A 295 -20.38 -12.90 -7.03
CA CYS A 295 -20.54 -14.21 -6.39
C CYS A 295 -21.83 -14.89 -6.84
N LEU A 296 -22.98 -14.19 -6.78
CA LEU A 296 -24.28 -14.71 -7.22
C LEU A 296 -24.26 -15.18 -8.68
N PHE A 297 -23.56 -14.45 -9.56
CA PHE A 297 -23.40 -14.83 -10.95
C PHE A 297 -22.68 -16.19 -11.08
N VAL A 298 -21.51 -16.33 -10.45
CA VAL A 298 -20.71 -17.57 -10.53
C VAL A 298 -21.41 -18.74 -9.81
N GLU A 299 -22.09 -18.49 -8.70
CA GLU A 299 -22.94 -19.49 -8.05
C GLU A 299 -24.04 -20.00 -8.97
N SER A 300 -24.71 -19.11 -9.69
CA SER A 300 -25.74 -19.48 -10.66
C SER A 300 -25.13 -20.31 -11.78
N LEU A 301 -23.93 -19.97 -12.24
CA LEU A 301 -23.20 -20.74 -13.25
C LEU A 301 -22.85 -22.14 -12.73
N PHE A 302 -22.30 -22.25 -11.52
CA PHE A 302 -21.99 -23.50 -10.85
C PHE A 302 -23.23 -24.39 -10.70
N LYS A 303 -24.34 -23.85 -10.16
CA LYS A 303 -25.60 -24.57 -9.99
C LYS A 303 -26.23 -24.96 -11.33
N TYR A 304 -26.08 -24.15 -12.38
CA TYR A 304 -26.50 -24.50 -13.72
C TYR A 304 -25.71 -25.70 -14.26
N LYS A 305 -24.38 -25.71 -14.10
CA LYS A 305 -23.54 -26.86 -14.49
C LYS A 305 -23.89 -28.14 -13.73
N GLN A 306 -24.28 -28.04 -12.46
CA GLN A 306 -24.72 -29.19 -11.67
C GLN A 306 -26.10 -29.74 -12.05
N THR A 307 -27.05 -28.86 -12.39
CA THR A 307 -28.48 -29.23 -12.44
C THR A 307 -29.16 -29.05 -13.79
N GLY A 308 -28.57 -28.27 -14.70
CA GLY A 308 -29.18 -27.87 -15.97
C GLY A 308 -30.42 -26.97 -15.85
N LYS A 309 -30.81 -26.55 -14.64
CA LYS A 309 -32.06 -25.81 -14.42
C LYS A 309 -32.03 -24.41 -15.05
N SER A 310 -33.04 -24.10 -15.86
CA SER A 310 -33.17 -22.84 -16.60
C SER A 310 -33.24 -21.59 -15.71
N GLN A 311 -33.73 -21.72 -14.48
CA GLN A 311 -33.80 -20.60 -13.53
C GLN A 311 -32.43 -19.92 -13.33
N TYR A 312 -31.35 -20.69 -13.21
CA TYR A 312 -30.01 -20.13 -13.04
C TYR A 312 -29.53 -19.38 -14.29
N LYS A 313 -29.90 -19.87 -15.47
CA LYS A 313 -29.66 -19.18 -16.75
C LYS A 313 -30.40 -17.84 -16.81
N ILE A 314 -31.64 -17.79 -16.32
CA ILE A 314 -32.42 -16.55 -16.22
C ILE A 314 -31.73 -15.57 -15.27
N THR A 315 -31.31 -16.01 -14.08
CA THR A 315 -30.59 -15.16 -13.11
C THR A 315 -29.32 -14.56 -13.72
N MET A 316 -28.45 -15.38 -14.33
CA MET A 316 -27.23 -14.88 -14.96
C MET A 316 -27.52 -13.88 -16.08
N LYS A 317 -28.52 -14.16 -16.93
CA LYS A 317 -28.93 -13.26 -18.02
C LYS A 317 -29.45 -11.91 -17.48
N SER A 318 -30.17 -11.92 -16.37
CA SER A 318 -30.63 -10.69 -15.70
C SER A 318 -29.45 -9.86 -15.17
N ILE A 319 -28.44 -10.49 -14.58
CA ILE A 319 -27.20 -9.82 -14.13
C ILE A 319 -26.46 -9.19 -15.32
N CYS A 320 -26.27 -9.93 -16.42
CA CYS A 320 -25.67 -9.37 -17.64
C CYS A 320 -26.45 -8.13 -18.11
N LYS A 321 -27.78 -8.22 -18.24
CA LYS A 321 -28.62 -7.09 -18.68
C LYS A 321 -28.49 -5.88 -17.75
N ALA A 322 -28.56 -6.08 -16.44
CA ALA A 322 -28.41 -5.01 -15.47
C ALA A 322 -27.03 -4.35 -15.56
N SER A 323 -25.96 -5.15 -15.71
CA SER A 323 -24.59 -4.62 -15.83
C SER A 323 -24.41 -3.72 -17.06
N TYR A 324 -25.04 -4.03 -18.19
CA TYR A 324 -25.04 -3.13 -19.36
C TYR A 324 -25.89 -1.88 -19.14
N MET A 325 -27.05 -2.02 -18.49
CA MET A 325 -27.97 -0.90 -18.23
C MET A 325 -27.32 0.19 -17.37
N TYR A 326 -26.52 -0.19 -16.38
CA TYR A 326 -25.83 0.74 -15.47
C TYR A 326 -24.39 1.07 -15.89
N ASP A 327 -23.98 0.66 -17.10
CA ASP A 327 -22.59 0.80 -17.57
C ASP A 327 -21.55 0.24 -16.57
N GLY A 328 -21.89 -0.89 -15.96
CA GLY A 328 -21.09 -1.51 -14.90
C GLY A 328 -19.73 -1.98 -15.41
N LEU A 329 -18.69 -1.75 -14.61
CA LEU A 329 -17.29 -2.09 -14.95
C LEU A 329 -17.12 -3.54 -15.43
N MET A 330 -17.80 -4.50 -14.78
CA MET A 330 -17.68 -5.93 -15.08
C MET A 330 -18.65 -6.42 -16.16
N LYS A 331 -19.36 -5.56 -16.89
CA LYS A 331 -20.37 -5.97 -17.89
C LYS A 331 -19.81 -6.95 -18.94
N ASN A 332 -18.60 -6.68 -19.43
CA ASN A 332 -17.92 -7.52 -20.40
C ASN A 332 -17.47 -8.86 -19.79
N TRP A 333 -17.05 -8.84 -18.52
CA TRP A 333 -16.70 -10.04 -17.77
C TRP A 333 -17.91 -10.96 -17.58
N TYR A 334 -19.07 -10.42 -17.18
CA TYR A 334 -20.30 -11.20 -17.05
C TYR A 334 -20.73 -11.79 -18.39
N GLN A 335 -20.71 -10.98 -19.45
CA GLN A 335 -21.11 -11.42 -20.78
C GLN A 335 -20.22 -12.54 -21.31
N LYS A 336 -18.88 -12.36 -21.26
CA LYS A 336 -17.90 -13.36 -21.68
C LYS A 336 -18.10 -14.70 -20.96
N ASN A 337 -18.24 -14.67 -19.64
CA ASN A 337 -18.44 -15.89 -18.86
C ASN A 337 -19.84 -16.50 -19.04
N TYR A 338 -20.87 -15.71 -19.32
CA TYR A 338 -22.16 -16.29 -19.68
C TYR A 338 -22.08 -17.05 -21.01
N GLU A 339 -21.41 -16.48 -22.01
CA GLU A 339 -21.28 -17.10 -23.33
C GLU A 339 -20.42 -18.36 -23.29
N ASN A 340 -19.30 -18.35 -22.58
CA ASN A 340 -18.38 -19.49 -22.55
C ASN A 340 -18.96 -20.75 -21.88
N TYR A 341 -19.94 -20.62 -20.97
CA TYR A 341 -20.40 -21.74 -20.14
C TYR A 341 -21.85 -22.14 -20.36
N VAL A 342 -22.66 -21.29 -21.02
CA VAL A 342 -24.12 -21.43 -21.11
C VAL A 342 -24.65 -21.40 -22.55
N LYS A 343 -23.98 -20.69 -23.46
CA LYS A 343 -24.21 -20.83 -24.91
C LYS A 343 -23.29 -21.92 -25.43
#